data_AF-A0A0K1PMY4-F1
#
_entry.id   AF-A0A0K1PMY4-F1
#
_cell.length_a   1.000
_cell.length_b   1.000
_cell.length_c   1.000
_cell.angle_alpha   90.00
_cell.angle_beta   90.00
_cell.angle_gamma   90.00
#
_symmetry.space_group_name_H-M   'P 1'
#
loop_
_entity.id
_entity.type
_entity.pdbx_description
1 polymer ?
#
loop_
_entity_poly.entity_id
_entity_poly.type
_entity_poly.pdbx_seq_one_letter_code
_entity_poly.pdbx_strand_id
1 'polypeptide(L)'
;MKRIALALIGVAALALSACDGTSDTLTDGRDGVDGQNSGSGSTAGGEDTTFNHSNNPGGADPQATEQPAEPAQIKMVGSPEVTSRLHGCGKLSVASIANLITSRGLTGGQPQGTQSAQQIFNASGAALGAANYNGRVPEAPFASTSAMAKLFDIFAMGSYAAVGNNYNAPACPNTKILGADGKFTKDGLTCLLGKPARDEHVAIANDAIAQNGTDGAKIAIAALLAAAHTCQ
;
A
#
# COMPACT_ATOMS: atom_id res chain seq x y z
N MET A 1 -27.08 35.40 -12.98
CA MET A 1 -27.59 34.25 -13.76
C MET A 1 -27.15 34.41 -15.20
N LYS A 2 -26.67 33.33 -15.85
CA LYS A 2 -25.97 33.27 -17.16
C LYS A 2 -24.44 33.49 -17.10
N ARG A 3 -23.68 32.49 -16.63
CA ARG A 3 -22.34 32.06 -17.13
C ARG A 3 -21.98 30.66 -16.59
N ILE A 4 -22.92 29.73 -16.62
CA ILE A 4 -22.69 28.31 -16.29
C ILE A 4 -23.32 27.51 -17.42
N ALA A 5 -22.54 27.19 -18.45
CA ALA A 5 -22.82 26.14 -19.45
C ALA A 5 -21.84 26.27 -20.62
N LEU A 6 -20.53 25.99 -20.42
CA LEU A 6 -19.57 25.75 -21.51
C LEU A 6 -18.19 25.35 -20.95
N ALA A 7 -18.13 24.22 -20.25
CA ALA A 7 -16.86 23.56 -19.87
C ALA A 7 -17.09 22.07 -19.55
N LEU A 8 -17.93 21.40 -20.34
CA LEU A 8 -18.29 19.99 -20.17
C LEU A 8 -18.44 19.35 -21.55
N ILE A 9 -17.34 19.28 -22.31
CA ILE A 9 -17.09 18.40 -23.47
C ILE A 9 -15.57 18.48 -23.68
N GLY A 10 -14.80 17.45 -23.34
CA GLY A 10 -13.35 17.49 -23.56
C GLY A 10 -12.47 16.42 -22.92
N VAL A 11 -12.98 15.45 -22.16
CA VAL A 11 -12.18 14.30 -21.70
C VAL A 11 -13.05 13.03 -21.70
N ALA A 12 -13.32 12.48 -22.88
CA ALA A 12 -14.02 11.19 -23.04
C ALA A 12 -13.56 10.47 -24.33
N ALA A 13 -12.25 10.41 -24.57
CA ALA A 13 -11.70 9.80 -25.79
C ALA A 13 -10.35 9.08 -25.57
N LEU A 14 -10.23 8.30 -24.49
CA LEU A 14 -9.07 7.40 -24.26
C LEU A 14 -9.47 6.07 -23.59
N ALA A 15 -10.68 5.59 -23.86
CA ALA A 15 -11.15 4.28 -23.42
C ALA A 15 -11.93 3.61 -24.55
N LEU A 16 -11.22 3.04 -25.54
CA LEU A 16 -11.73 1.97 -26.40
C LEU A 16 -10.62 1.39 -27.30
N SER A 17 -9.76 0.52 -26.75
CA SER A 17 -9.09 -0.54 -27.53
C SER A 17 -8.40 -1.52 -26.58
N ALA A 18 -9.08 -2.62 -26.24
CA ALA A 18 -8.53 -3.94 -25.90
C ALA A 18 -9.52 -4.74 -25.05
N CYS A 19 -10.65 -5.11 -25.66
CA CYS A 19 -11.40 -6.31 -25.28
C CYS A 19 -11.92 -6.89 -26.60
N ASP A 20 -11.06 -7.59 -27.33
CA ASP A 20 -11.56 -8.56 -28.30
C ASP A 20 -11.44 -9.94 -27.65
N GLY A 21 -12.54 -10.66 -27.68
CA GLY A 21 -12.77 -11.85 -26.87
C GLY A 21 -12.24 -13.08 -27.56
N THR A 22 -11.34 -13.78 -26.89
CA THR A 22 -11.25 -15.24 -26.99
C THR A 22 -11.16 -15.80 -25.58
N SER A 23 -12.11 -16.68 -25.30
CA SER A 23 -12.36 -17.43 -24.07
C SER A 23 -11.10 -17.92 -23.37
N ASP A 24 -10.88 -17.46 -22.14
CA ASP A 24 -9.99 -18.13 -21.20
C ASP A 24 -10.82 -18.77 -20.09
N THR A 25 -11.01 -20.07 -20.24
CA THR A 25 -11.75 -20.94 -19.34
C THR A 25 -10.93 -21.15 -18.07
N LEU A 26 -11.23 -20.38 -17.03
CA LEU A 26 -10.80 -20.68 -15.65
C LEU A 26 -11.66 -21.81 -15.07
N THR A 27 -11.58 -23.02 -15.65
CA THR A 27 -11.90 -24.32 -15.03
C THR A 27 -11.85 -25.39 -16.12
N ASP A 28 -10.87 -26.29 -16.06
CA ASP A 28 -11.09 -27.73 -15.91
C ASP A 28 -9.84 -28.51 -16.34
N GLY A 29 -9.28 -29.27 -15.40
CA GLY A 29 -8.39 -30.36 -15.75
C GLY A 29 -9.19 -31.46 -16.43
N ARG A 30 -8.94 -31.69 -17.72
CA ARG A 30 -8.79 -33.03 -18.34
C ARG A 30 -8.58 -32.96 -19.85
N ASP A 31 -7.56 -33.71 -20.26
CA ASP A 31 -7.39 -34.48 -21.51
C ASP A 31 -7.62 -33.80 -22.87
N GLY A 32 -6.49 -33.52 -23.53
CA GLY A 32 -6.41 -33.23 -24.96
C GLY A 32 -4.97 -33.42 -25.45
N VAL A 33 -4.63 -34.67 -25.76
CA VAL A 33 -3.37 -35.06 -26.42
C VAL A 33 -3.38 -34.47 -27.83
N ASP A 34 -2.44 -33.59 -28.16
CA ASP A 34 -1.70 -33.64 -29.42
C ASP A 34 -0.44 -32.77 -29.35
N GLY A 35 0.68 -33.38 -29.72
CA GLY A 35 2.02 -32.94 -29.35
C GLY A 35 2.51 -31.70 -30.07
N GLN A 36 3.02 -30.75 -29.30
CA GLN A 36 4.16 -29.93 -29.68
C GLN A 36 5.03 -29.67 -28.44
N ASN A 37 6.27 -30.10 -28.57
CA ASN A 37 7.33 -30.09 -27.56
C ASN A 37 7.83 -28.65 -27.38
N SER A 38 7.20 -27.90 -26.46
CA SER A 38 7.68 -26.58 -25.99
C SER A 38 7.73 -26.63 -24.47
N GLY A 39 8.93 -26.48 -23.92
CA GLY A 39 9.26 -26.75 -22.52
C GLY A 39 8.29 -26.18 -21.49
N SER A 40 7.90 -27.02 -20.54
CA SER A 40 7.18 -26.68 -19.32
C SER A 40 8.00 -25.71 -18.49
N GLY A 41 7.48 -24.50 -18.25
CA GLY A 41 8.13 -23.50 -17.38
C GLY A 41 7.97 -22.02 -17.79
N SER A 42 7.06 -21.66 -18.71
CA SER A 42 6.94 -20.25 -19.11
C SER A 42 6.24 -19.42 -18.04
N THR A 43 7.04 -18.69 -17.25
CA THR A 43 6.62 -17.55 -16.43
C THR A 43 7.27 -16.24 -16.89
N ALA A 44 7.62 -16.14 -18.19
CA ALA A 44 7.82 -14.84 -18.84
C ALA A 44 8.08 -14.89 -20.34
N GLY A 45 7.70 -13.77 -20.97
CA GLY A 45 8.53 -13.04 -21.92
C GLY A 45 8.82 -13.72 -23.25
N GLY A 46 8.09 -13.29 -24.29
CA GLY A 46 8.47 -13.57 -25.66
C GLY A 46 9.78 -12.89 -26.05
N GLU A 47 10.25 -13.23 -27.25
CA GLU A 47 11.47 -12.74 -27.90
C GLU A 47 11.62 -11.20 -28.00
N ASP A 48 10.58 -10.45 -27.61
CA ASP A 48 10.54 -8.99 -27.55
C ASP A 48 10.61 -8.37 -26.12
N THR A 49 10.83 -9.16 -25.06
CA THR A 49 10.89 -8.61 -23.67
C THR A 49 12.05 -9.15 -22.83
N THR A 50 12.64 -8.29 -21.99
CA THR A 50 13.94 -8.53 -21.31
C THR A 50 13.86 -9.09 -19.88
N PHE A 51 12.70 -9.48 -19.36
CA PHE A 51 12.59 -9.94 -17.97
C PHE A 51 11.85 -11.26 -17.84
N ASN A 52 12.58 -12.29 -17.38
CA ASN A 52 12.01 -13.55 -16.95
C ASN A 52 11.72 -13.55 -15.44
N HIS A 53 10.45 -13.68 -15.04
CA HIS A 53 10.08 -13.79 -13.63
C HIS A 53 9.83 -15.27 -13.30
N SER A 54 10.37 -15.78 -12.20
CA SER A 54 10.00 -17.10 -11.68
C SER A 54 8.81 -16.93 -10.74
N ASN A 55 7.73 -17.69 -10.96
CA ASN A 55 6.56 -17.68 -10.07
C ASN A 55 6.73 -18.64 -8.88
N ASN A 56 7.97 -19.03 -8.58
CA ASN A 56 8.32 -20.01 -7.58
C ASN A 56 9.06 -19.32 -6.42
N PRO A 57 8.38 -19.06 -5.29
CA PRO A 57 8.98 -18.37 -4.14
C PRO A 57 10.03 -19.19 -3.39
N GLY A 58 10.47 -20.34 -3.93
CA GLY A 58 11.52 -21.18 -3.34
C GLY A 58 12.30 -22.05 -4.35
N GLY A 59 12.39 -21.67 -5.63
CA GLY A 59 13.36 -22.27 -6.56
C GLY A 59 13.27 -23.79 -6.74
N ALA A 60 12.07 -24.36 -6.88
CA ALA A 60 11.87 -25.79 -7.16
C ALA A 60 11.65 -26.09 -8.66
N ASP A 61 12.29 -25.35 -9.57
CA ASP A 61 12.37 -25.76 -10.99
C ASP A 61 13.64 -26.59 -11.19
N PRO A 62 13.56 -27.89 -11.54
CA PRO A 62 14.73 -28.74 -11.76
C PRO A 62 15.59 -28.32 -12.96
N GLN A 63 15.12 -27.40 -13.80
CA GLN A 63 15.75 -27.02 -15.07
C GLN A 63 16.13 -25.53 -15.16
N ALA A 64 15.82 -24.74 -14.13
CA ALA A 64 16.40 -23.40 -14.02
C ALA A 64 17.89 -23.58 -13.75
N THR A 65 18.74 -23.29 -14.74
CA THR A 65 20.15 -22.99 -14.49
C THR A 65 20.18 -21.72 -13.66
N GLU A 66 20.07 -21.88 -12.35
CA GLU A 66 20.39 -20.83 -11.39
C GLU A 66 21.76 -20.32 -11.79
N GLN A 67 21.86 -19.07 -12.26
CA GLN A 67 23.11 -18.37 -12.06
C GLN A 67 23.26 -18.29 -10.55
N PRO A 68 24.23 -19.01 -9.94
CA PRO A 68 24.40 -18.93 -8.51
C PRO A 68 24.62 -17.46 -8.20
N ALA A 69 23.81 -16.89 -7.30
CA ALA A 69 24.04 -15.52 -6.86
C ALA A 69 25.52 -15.42 -6.49
N GLU A 70 26.19 -14.40 -7.01
CA GLU A 70 27.64 -14.33 -6.94
C GLU A 70 28.07 -14.49 -5.48
N PRO A 71 29.03 -15.36 -5.13
CA PRO A 71 29.35 -15.64 -3.72
C PRO A 71 29.70 -14.39 -2.91
N ALA A 72 30.13 -13.31 -3.58
CA ALA A 72 30.34 -12.00 -2.97
C ALA A 72 29.03 -11.32 -2.54
N GLN A 73 27.98 -11.37 -3.36
CA GLN A 73 26.65 -10.82 -3.04
C GLN A 73 25.96 -11.60 -1.92
N ILE A 74 26.03 -12.94 -1.94
CA ILE A 74 25.50 -13.79 -0.86
C ILE A 74 26.24 -13.53 0.46
N LYS A 75 27.55 -13.33 0.43
CA LYS A 75 28.34 -12.99 1.64
C LYS A 75 28.07 -11.59 2.17
N MET A 76 27.61 -10.66 1.33
CA MET A 76 27.34 -9.28 1.71
C MET A 76 25.91 -9.04 2.19
N VAL A 77 24.91 -9.74 1.62
CA VAL A 77 23.46 -9.50 1.89
C VAL A 77 22.75 -10.70 2.54
N GLY A 78 23.31 -11.91 2.41
CA GLY A 78 22.74 -13.17 2.90
C GLY A 78 22.16 -14.05 1.78
N SER A 79 21.64 -15.24 2.11
CA SER A 79 20.91 -16.06 1.12
C SER A 79 19.66 -15.33 0.62
N PRO A 80 19.08 -15.69 -0.54
CA PRO A 80 17.82 -15.11 -1.01
C PRO A 80 16.67 -15.19 0.00
N GLU A 81 16.60 -16.24 0.83
CA GLU A 81 15.62 -16.38 1.92
C GLU A 81 15.91 -15.41 3.08
N VAL A 82 17.18 -15.17 3.38
CA VAL A 82 17.61 -14.20 4.40
C VAL A 82 17.40 -12.77 3.90
N THR A 83 17.73 -12.50 2.64
CA THR A 83 17.57 -11.22 1.96
C THR A 83 16.10 -10.86 1.80
N SER A 84 15.24 -11.83 1.43
CA SER A 84 13.79 -11.64 1.35
C SER A 84 13.12 -11.47 2.72
N ARG A 85 13.73 -11.98 3.80
CA ARG A 85 13.32 -11.67 5.18
C ARG A 85 13.85 -10.33 5.68
N LEU A 86 15.04 -9.92 5.29
CA LEU A 86 15.65 -8.63 5.63
C LEU A 86 15.04 -7.45 4.85
N HIS A 87 14.48 -7.71 3.66
CA HIS A 87 13.71 -6.75 2.86
C HIS A 87 12.19 -7.01 2.86
N GLY A 88 11.77 -8.07 3.54
CA GLY A 88 10.37 -8.44 3.72
C GLY A 88 9.81 -7.65 4.88
N CYS A 89 9.46 -6.40 4.61
CA CYS A 89 8.71 -5.58 5.54
C CYS A 89 7.51 -6.37 6.08
N GLY A 90 7.54 -6.70 7.37
CA GLY A 90 6.48 -7.46 8.01
C GLY A 90 5.16 -6.70 7.89
N LYS A 91 4.07 -7.39 7.54
CA LYS A 91 2.75 -6.75 7.56
C LYS A 91 2.38 -6.41 9.00
N LEU A 92 1.84 -5.22 9.23
CA LEU A 92 1.09 -5.00 10.46
C LEU A 92 -0.11 -5.93 10.50
N SER A 93 -0.35 -6.57 11.64
CA SER A 93 -1.58 -7.36 11.81
C SER A 93 -2.80 -6.46 11.64
N VAL A 94 -3.91 -7.01 11.16
CA VAL A 94 -5.17 -6.27 11.02
C VAL A 94 -5.62 -5.67 12.35
N ALA A 95 -5.37 -6.38 13.46
CA ALA A 95 -5.59 -5.86 14.81
C ALA A 95 -4.67 -4.68 15.15
N SER A 96 -3.39 -4.74 14.77
CA SER A 96 -2.44 -3.63 14.95
C SER A 96 -2.87 -2.39 14.16
N ILE A 97 -3.37 -2.57 12.93
CA ILE A 97 -3.89 -1.47 12.11
C ILE A 97 -5.11 -0.83 12.80
N ALA A 98 -6.06 -1.64 13.28
CA ALA A 98 -7.23 -1.14 14.02
C ALA A 98 -6.82 -0.32 15.25
N ASN A 99 -5.88 -0.83 16.04
CA ASN A 99 -5.37 -0.17 17.22
C ASN A 99 -4.63 1.12 16.88
N LEU A 100 -3.85 1.12 15.80
CA LEU A 100 -3.14 2.30 15.32
C LEU A 100 -4.14 3.41 14.96
N ILE A 101 -5.08 3.15 14.05
CA ILE A 101 -6.03 4.19 13.61
C ILE A 101 -6.90 4.70 14.76
N THR A 102 -7.29 3.83 15.69
CA THR A 102 -8.11 4.22 16.85
C THR A 102 -7.30 5.04 17.85
N SER A 103 -6.11 4.56 18.24
CA SER A 103 -5.28 5.22 19.24
C SER A 103 -4.68 6.55 18.77
N ARG A 104 -4.54 6.72 17.44
CA ARG A 104 -4.12 7.97 16.80
C ARG A 104 -5.28 8.86 16.39
N GLY A 105 -6.52 8.52 16.75
CA GLY A 105 -7.69 9.38 16.48
C GLY A 105 -7.98 9.58 14.99
N LEU A 106 -7.63 8.61 14.14
CA LEU A 106 -7.75 8.67 12.68
C LEU A 106 -9.08 8.10 12.15
N THR A 107 -10.03 7.79 13.02
CA THR A 107 -11.23 7.00 12.67
C THR A 107 -12.35 7.80 11.98
N GLY A 108 -12.35 9.12 12.15
CA GLY A 108 -13.36 10.04 11.60
C GLY A 108 -12.78 11.03 10.60
N GLY A 109 -13.55 12.08 10.28
CA GLY A 109 -13.15 13.12 9.35
C GLY A 109 -13.08 12.63 7.90
N GLN A 110 -13.87 13.23 7.01
CA GLN A 110 -13.81 12.93 5.59
C GLN A 110 -14.52 14.02 4.78
N PRO A 111 -14.18 14.19 3.49
CA PRO A 111 -15.01 14.94 2.56
C PRO A 111 -16.43 14.37 2.47
N GLN A 112 -17.40 15.23 2.19
CA GLN A 112 -18.79 14.83 2.02
C GLN A 112 -18.93 13.77 0.92
N GLY A 113 -19.68 12.69 1.21
CA GLY A 113 -19.92 11.61 0.25
C GLY A 113 -18.79 10.57 0.15
N THR A 114 -17.76 10.65 1.00
CA THR A 114 -16.66 9.69 1.02
C THR A 114 -16.66 8.86 2.31
N GLN A 115 -15.86 7.78 2.33
CA GLN A 115 -15.71 6.92 3.50
C GLN A 115 -14.63 7.43 4.45
N SER A 116 -14.86 7.34 5.76
CA SER A 116 -13.82 7.58 6.76
C SER A 116 -12.76 6.47 6.75
N ALA A 117 -11.60 6.71 7.37
CA ALA A 117 -10.57 5.66 7.50
C ALA A 117 -11.10 4.39 8.18
N GLN A 118 -11.95 4.55 9.21
CA GLN A 118 -12.56 3.42 9.90
C GLN A 118 -13.51 2.64 8.97
N GLN A 119 -14.29 3.33 8.15
CA GLN A 119 -15.19 2.69 7.19
C GLN A 119 -14.40 1.92 6.12
N ILE A 120 -13.30 2.50 5.62
CA ILE A 120 -12.39 1.82 4.70
C ILE A 120 -11.76 0.60 5.37
N PHE A 121 -11.24 0.73 6.59
CA PHE A 121 -10.65 -0.37 7.35
C PHE A 121 -11.63 -1.54 7.51
N ASN A 122 -12.86 -1.25 7.95
CA ASN A 122 -13.90 -2.26 8.15
C ASN A 122 -14.27 -3.00 6.84
N ALA A 123 -14.21 -2.32 5.69
CA ALA A 123 -14.50 -2.90 4.39
C ALA A 123 -13.30 -3.61 3.73
N SER A 124 -12.08 -3.44 4.26
CA SER A 124 -10.84 -3.85 3.60
C SER A 124 -10.26 -5.17 4.08
N GLY A 125 -11.01 -5.97 4.86
CA GLY A 125 -10.52 -7.21 5.47
C GLY A 125 -9.80 -8.15 4.47
N ALA A 126 -10.43 -8.45 3.33
CA ALA A 126 -9.82 -9.31 2.31
C ALA A 126 -8.54 -8.70 1.69
N ALA A 127 -8.57 -7.40 1.39
CA ALA A 127 -7.43 -6.70 0.78
C ALA A 127 -6.25 -6.53 1.75
N LEU A 128 -6.53 -6.36 3.05
CA LEU A 128 -5.52 -6.36 4.11
C LEU A 128 -5.01 -7.77 4.43
N GLY A 129 -5.57 -8.82 3.82
CA GLY A 129 -5.22 -10.22 4.09
C GLY A 129 -5.63 -10.66 5.51
N ALA A 130 -6.80 -10.22 5.99
CA ALA A 130 -7.38 -10.68 7.25
C ALA A 130 -7.66 -12.18 7.22
N ALA A 131 -7.65 -12.82 8.39
CA ALA A 131 -7.99 -14.23 8.52
C ALA A 131 -9.43 -14.51 8.04
N ASN A 132 -9.59 -15.62 7.32
CA ASN A 132 -10.90 -16.16 6.96
C ASN A 132 -11.06 -17.55 7.60
N TYR A 133 -11.63 -17.59 8.81
CA TYR A 133 -11.79 -18.82 9.58
C TYR A 133 -12.73 -19.83 8.93
N ASN A 134 -13.77 -19.39 8.23
CA ASN A 134 -14.66 -20.28 7.47
C ASN A 134 -13.90 -21.00 6.34
N GLY A 135 -12.96 -20.30 5.71
CA GLY A 135 -12.06 -20.86 4.70
C GLY A 135 -10.80 -21.53 5.26
N ARG A 136 -10.61 -21.57 6.59
CA ARG A 136 -9.37 -22.05 7.25
C ARG A 136 -8.11 -21.33 6.75
N VAL A 137 -8.25 -20.08 6.32
CA VAL A 137 -7.13 -19.24 5.85
C VAL A 137 -6.68 -18.35 7.02
N PRO A 138 -5.44 -18.48 7.51
CA PRO A 138 -4.92 -17.58 8.53
C PRO A 138 -4.71 -16.17 7.97
N GLU A 139 -4.44 -15.21 8.85
CA GLU A 139 -4.04 -13.87 8.41
C GLU A 139 -2.75 -13.95 7.58
N ALA A 140 -2.69 -13.21 6.46
CA ALA A 140 -1.49 -13.17 5.63
C ALA A 140 -0.31 -12.56 6.40
N PRO A 141 0.85 -13.25 6.48
CA PRO A 141 2.00 -12.80 7.27
C PRO A 141 2.84 -11.73 6.54
N PHE A 142 2.62 -11.54 5.23
CA PHE A 142 3.31 -10.56 4.41
C PHE A 142 2.32 -9.56 3.81
N ALA A 143 2.83 -8.36 3.54
CA ALA A 143 2.10 -7.30 2.89
C ALA A 143 2.01 -7.55 1.38
N SER A 144 0.81 -7.84 0.87
CA SER A 144 0.57 -7.77 -0.58
C SER A 144 0.57 -6.31 -1.06
N THR A 145 0.73 -6.10 -2.37
CA THR A 145 0.52 -4.78 -2.99
C THR A 145 -0.86 -4.21 -2.69
N SER A 146 -1.90 -5.06 -2.67
CA SER A 146 -3.26 -4.69 -2.29
C SER A 146 -3.37 -4.27 -0.82
N ALA A 147 -2.67 -4.94 0.09
CA ALA A 147 -2.66 -4.57 1.51
C ALA A 147 -1.98 -3.21 1.73
N MET A 148 -0.87 -2.95 1.04
CA MET A 148 -0.16 -1.66 1.14
C MET A 148 -0.97 -0.52 0.52
N ALA A 149 -1.59 -0.74 -0.64
CA ALA A 149 -2.47 0.23 -1.25
C ALA A 149 -3.66 0.56 -0.33
N LYS A 150 -4.29 -0.46 0.27
CA LYS A 150 -5.40 -0.23 1.22
C LYS A 150 -4.95 0.42 2.52
N LEU A 151 -3.77 0.10 3.02
CA LEU A 151 -3.22 0.79 4.17
C LEU A 151 -3.00 2.28 3.88
N PHE A 152 -2.51 2.60 2.67
CA PHE A 152 -2.37 3.99 2.23
C PHE A 152 -3.73 4.69 2.11
N ASP A 153 -4.76 4.06 1.52
CA ASP A 153 -6.13 4.60 1.46
C ASP A 153 -6.66 4.96 2.86
N ILE A 154 -6.44 4.06 3.84
CA ILE A 154 -6.83 4.27 5.23
C ILE A 154 -6.09 5.48 5.81
N PHE A 155 -4.79 5.62 5.61
CA PHE A 155 -4.03 6.76 6.11
C PHE A 155 -4.35 8.07 5.41
N ALA A 156 -4.62 8.03 4.10
CA ALA A 156 -5.06 9.18 3.32
C ALA A 156 -6.39 9.70 3.86
N MET A 157 -7.36 8.82 4.12
CA MET A 157 -8.61 9.25 4.75
C MET A 157 -8.44 9.64 6.22
N GLY A 158 -7.59 8.94 6.97
CA GLY A 158 -7.31 9.27 8.37
C GLY A 158 -6.67 10.64 8.54
N SER A 159 -5.95 11.12 7.53
CA SER A 159 -5.36 12.45 7.52
C SER A 159 -6.41 13.56 7.65
N TYR A 160 -7.64 13.35 7.19
CA TYR A 160 -8.74 14.32 7.34
C TYR A 160 -9.18 14.47 8.81
N ALA A 161 -9.18 13.38 9.58
CA ALA A 161 -9.36 13.46 11.03
C ALA A 161 -8.20 14.23 11.68
N ALA A 162 -6.98 13.91 11.25
CA ALA A 162 -5.74 14.42 11.84
C ALA A 162 -5.59 15.95 11.71
N VAL A 163 -6.02 16.52 10.59
CA VAL A 163 -6.01 17.98 10.37
C VAL A 163 -7.27 18.69 10.88
N GLY A 164 -8.26 17.95 11.39
CA GLY A 164 -9.49 18.53 11.90
C GLY A 164 -9.27 19.36 13.16
N ASN A 165 -10.04 20.45 13.33
CA ASN A 165 -9.95 21.35 14.49
C ASN A 165 -10.10 20.64 15.84
N ASN A 166 -10.86 19.53 15.86
CA ASN A 166 -11.13 18.71 17.03
C ASN A 166 -10.26 17.45 17.10
N TYR A 167 -9.13 17.40 16.40
CA TYR A 167 -8.21 16.28 16.50
C TYR A 167 -7.80 16.04 17.95
N ASN A 168 -8.03 14.82 18.40
CA ASN A 168 -7.65 14.33 19.71
C ASN A 168 -7.34 12.83 19.61
N ALA A 169 -6.07 12.48 19.74
CA ALA A 169 -5.64 11.09 19.73
C ALA A 169 -5.63 10.53 21.16
N PRO A 170 -6.31 9.40 21.42
CA PRO A 170 -6.32 8.77 22.74
C PRO A 170 -4.92 8.47 23.31
N ALA A 171 -3.95 8.12 22.45
CA ALA A 171 -2.59 7.82 22.88
C ALA A 171 -1.75 9.07 23.25
N CYS A 172 -2.18 10.27 22.84
CA CYS A 172 -1.47 11.52 23.10
C CYS A 172 -2.47 12.68 23.31
N PRO A 173 -3.16 12.68 24.46
CA PRO A 173 -4.17 13.70 24.72
C PRO A 173 -3.56 15.10 24.66
N ASN A 174 -4.29 16.05 24.10
CA ASN A 174 -3.93 17.47 23.95
C ASN A 174 -2.75 17.76 22.99
N THR A 175 -2.17 16.76 22.34
CA THR A 175 -1.14 17.00 21.33
C THR A 175 -1.77 17.53 20.04
N LYS A 176 -1.26 18.65 19.54
CA LYS A 176 -1.68 19.25 18.27
C LYS A 176 -0.72 18.84 17.15
N ILE A 177 -1.26 18.25 16.08
CA ILE A 177 -0.46 17.91 14.89
C ILE A 177 0.07 19.18 14.23
N LEU A 178 -0.82 20.17 14.06
CA LEU A 178 -0.49 21.48 13.52
C LEU A 178 -0.47 22.52 14.64
N GLY A 179 0.58 23.34 14.66
CA GLY A 179 0.70 24.50 15.53
C GLY A 179 -0.22 25.65 15.10
N ALA A 180 -0.24 26.71 15.90
CA ALA A 180 -1.01 27.93 15.59
C ALA A 180 -0.51 28.65 14.32
N ASP A 181 0.72 28.38 13.92
CA ASP A 181 1.37 28.85 12.69
C ASP A 181 1.01 28.01 11.46
N GLY A 182 0.17 26.98 11.62
CA GLY A 182 -0.22 26.06 10.55
C GLY A 182 0.88 25.08 10.15
N LYS A 183 1.97 24.97 10.92
CA LYS A 183 3.07 24.03 10.67
C LYS A 183 2.99 22.79 11.55
N PHE A 184 3.60 21.70 11.11
CA PHE A 184 3.71 20.49 11.92
C PHE A 184 4.54 20.72 13.17
N THR A 185 4.03 20.25 14.31
CA THR A 185 4.77 20.21 15.57
C THR A 185 5.52 18.88 15.69
N LYS A 186 6.68 18.90 16.35
CA LYS A 186 7.48 17.69 16.59
C LYS A 186 6.74 16.68 17.48
N ASP A 187 6.02 17.16 18.49
CA ASP A 187 5.20 16.33 19.38
C ASP A 187 4.01 15.71 18.65
N GLY A 188 3.36 16.50 17.80
CA GLY A 188 2.27 16.06 16.92
C GLY A 188 2.68 14.91 16.01
N LEU A 189 3.80 15.07 15.31
CA LEU A 189 4.36 14.01 14.47
C LEU A 189 4.84 12.82 15.30
N THR A 190 5.45 13.04 16.45
CA THR A 190 5.89 11.97 17.35
C THR A 190 4.71 11.10 17.78
N CYS A 191 3.60 11.73 18.16
CA CYS A 191 2.38 11.00 18.46
C CYS A 191 1.89 10.21 17.26
N LEU A 192 1.70 10.88 16.12
CA LEU A 192 1.16 10.27 14.90
C LEU A 192 1.97 9.03 14.49
N LEU A 193 3.30 9.13 14.54
CA LEU A 193 4.22 8.07 14.15
C LEU A 193 4.40 6.98 15.22
N GLY A 194 4.06 7.27 16.49
CA GLY A 194 4.33 6.36 17.61
C GLY A 194 5.82 6.20 17.95
N LYS A 195 6.68 7.05 17.39
CA LYS A 195 8.13 7.11 17.65
C LYS A 195 8.60 8.57 17.60
N PRO A 196 9.69 8.94 18.29
CA PRO A 196 10.23 10.30 18.26
C PRO A 196 10.43 10.79 16.83
N ALA A 197 9.74 11.86 16.46
CA ALA A 197 9.94 12.51 15.17
C ALA A 197 11.31 13.19 15.16
N ARG A 198 12.02 13.07 14.05
CA ARG A 198 13.27 13.79 13.80
C ARG A 198 12.99 15.11 13.09
N ASP A 199 13.97 16.00 13.09
CA ASP A 199 13.82 17.31 12.48
C ASP A 199 13.59 17.21 10.96
N GLU A 200 14.11 16.16 10.32
CA GLU A 200 13.87 15.89 8.89
C GLU A 200 12.40 15.52 8.61
N HIS A 201 11.72 14.82 9.53
CA HIS A 201 10.29 14.54 9.38
C HIS A 201 9.47 15.83 9.41
N VAL A 202 9.81 16.74 10.33
CA VAL A 202 9.15 18.05 10.45
C VAL A 202 9.43 18.91 9.21
N ALA A 203 10.68 18.92 8.73
CA ALA A 203 11.07 19.67 7.54
C ALA A 203 10.31 19.21 6.30
N ILE A 204 10.28 17.90 6.01
CA ILE A 204 9.58 17.33 4.85
C ILE A 204 8.07 17.55 4.96
N ALA A 205 7.48 17.40 6.15
CA ALA A 205 6.05 17.62 6.34
C ALA A 205 5.64 19.08 6.09
N ASN A 206 6.47 20.03 6.53
CA ASN A 206 6.22 21.45 6.30
C ASN A 206 6.50 21.89 4.85
N ASP A 207 7.44 21.24 4.17
CA ASP A 207 7.66 21.45 2.74
C ASP A 207 6.42 21.04 1.92
N ALA A 208 5.76 19.92 2.27
CA ALA A 208 4.51 19.53 1.63
C ALA A 208 3.40 20.58 1.78
N ILE A 209 3.30 21.24 2.96
CA ILE A 209 2.37 22.36 3.17
C ILE A 209 2.76 23.56 2.30
N ALA A 210 4.05 23.87 2.19
CA ALA A 210 4.53 24.97 1.36
C ALA A 210 4.22 24.75 -0.13
N GLN A 211 4.35 23.51 -0.61
CA GLN A 211 4.04 23.14 -2.00
C GLN A 211 2.54 23.07 -2.27
N ASN A 212 1.73 22.70 -1.27
CA ASN A 212 0.28 22.63 -1.38
C ASN A 212 -0.40 23.10 -0.09
N GLY A 213 -0.80 24.38 -0.05
CA GLY A 213 -1.45 24.95 1.14
C GLY A 213 -2.83 24.37 1.48
N THR A 214 -3.50 23.71 0.54
CA THR A 214 -4.84 23.15 0.74
C THR A 214 -4.79 21.73 1.32
N ASP A 215 -3.96 20.87 0.73
CA ASP A 215 -3.93 19.44 1.04
C ASP A 215 -2.54 18.94 1.49
N GLY A 216 -1.52 19.80 1.51
CA GLY A 216 -0.15 19.42 1.85
C GLY A 216 -0.02 18.77 3.23
N ALA A 217 -0.77 19.25 4.22
CA ALA A 217 -0.80 18.62 5.54
C ALA A 217 -1.38 17.20 5.50
N LYS A 218 -2.44 16.98 4.72
CA LYS A 218 -3.07 15.66 4.57
C LYS A 218 -2.13 14.68 3.86
N ILE A 219 -1.49 15.15 2.79
CA ILE A 219 -0.50 14.40 2.02
C ILE A 219 0.69 14.01 2.90
N ALA A 220 1.24 14.96 3.66
CA ALA A 220 2.35 14.70 4.58
C ALA A 220 2.01 13.65 5.62
N ILE A 221 0.83 13.76 6.26
CA ILE A 221 0.36 12.80 7.27
C ILE A 221 0.24 11.39 6.68
N ALA A 222 -0.41 11.27 5.51
CA ALA A 222 -0.59 9.99 4.83
C ALA A 222 0.76 9.35 4.45
N ALA A 223 1.67 10.13 3.86
CA ALA A 223 2.99 9.69 3.45
C ALA A 223 3.86 9.26 4.64
N LEU A 224 3.89 10.06 5.71
CA LEU A 224 4.66 9.75 6.91
C LEU A 224 4.13 8.52 7.65
N LEU A 225 2.80 8.37 7.75
CA LEU A 225 2.19 7.18 8.34
C LEU A 225 2.50 5.94 7.50
N ALA A 226 2.37 6.02 6.18
CA ALA A 226 2.72 4.92 5.29
C ALA A 226 4.20 4.53 5.48
N ALA A 227 5.13 5.48 5.38
CA ALA A 227 6.55 5.22 5.56
C ALA A 227 6.89 4.62 6.94
N ALA A 228 6.17 4.98 7.99
CA ALA A 228 6.41 4.43 9.34
C ALA A 228 5.81 3.04 9.59
N HIS A 229 4.88 2.58 8.74
CA HIS A 229 4.04 1.41 9.00
C HIS A 229 3.98 0.41 7.84
N THR A 230 4.66 0.65 6.72
CA THR A 230 4.82 -0.31 5.63
C THR A 230 6.11 -1.13 5.74
N CYS A 231 7.13 -0.65 6.47
CA CYS A 231 8.44 -1.28 6.63
C CYS A 231 9.06 -0.99 8.01
N GLN A 232 9.14 -2.01 8.86
CA GLN A 232 9.92 -2.01 10.11
C GLN A 232 10.84 -3.23 10.16
#